data_AF-A0A9D8X140-F1
#
_entry.id   AF-A0A9D8X140-F1
#
_cell.length_a   1.000
_cell.length_b   1.000
_cell.length_c   1.000
_cell.angle_alpha   90.00
_cell.angle_beta   90.00
_cell.angle_gamma   90.00
#
_symmetry.space_group_name_H-M   'P 1'
#
loop_
_entity.id
_entity.type
_entity.pdbx_description
1 polymer ?
#
loop_
_entity_poly.entity_id
_entity_poly.type
_entity_poly.pdbx_seq_one_letter_code
_entity_poly.pdbx_strand_id
1 'polypeptide(L)' 'MVNVAILGFGVVGGGTARLITDNREEIERLTGDTVNIKYILDLRDFPDSPFADRIVHDFNIILEDPEVDTVIEV' A
#
# COMPACT_ATOMS: atom_id res chain seq x y z
N MET A 1 -11.10 4.88 8.17
CA MET A 1 -10.34 4.47 6.96
C MET A 1 -8.89 4.80 7.23
N VAL A 2 -8.04 3.79 7.16
CA VAL A 2 -6.60 3.87 7.43
C VAL A 2 -5.87 3.83 6.09
N ASN A 3 -5.11 4.87 5.79
CA ASN A 3 -4.24 4.94 4.62
C ASN A 3 -2.87 4.37 4.95
N VAL A 4 -2.42 3.42 4.14
CA VAL A 4 -1.12 2.79 4.31
C VAL A 4 -0.23 3.05 3.10
N ALA A 5 1.07 3.13 3.36
CA ALA A 5 2.10 3.12 2.34
C ALA A 5 2.98 1.87 2.49
N ILE A 6 3.25 1.18 1.39
CA ILE A 6 4.13 0.00 1.37
C ILE A 6 5.48 0.41 0.80
N LEU A 7 6.58 0.14 1.50
CA LEU A 7 7.93 0.37 1.00
C LEU A 7 8.50 -0.95 0.51
N GLY A 8 8.55 -1.12 -0.80
CA GLY A 8 8.97 -2.34 -1.49
C GLY A 8 7.81 -3.09 -2.14
N PHE A 9 7.93 -3.42 -3.43
CA PHE A 9 6.94 -4.18 -4.19
C PHE A 9 7.55 -5.47 -4.78
N GLY A 10 8.31 -6.18 -3.95
CA GLY A 10 8.80 -7.52 -4.21
C GLY A 10 7.75 -8.61 -3.92
N VAL A 11 8.20 -9.82 -3.62
CA VAL A 11 7.31 -10.96 -3.30
C VAL A 11 6.46 -10.66 -2.06
N VAL A 12 7.07 -10.14 -0.99
CA VAL A 12 6.38 -9.84 0.27
C VAL A 12 5.49 -8.61 0.14
N GLY A 13 5.99 -7.52 -0.45
CA GLY A 13 5.22 -6.29 -0.65
C GLY A 13 4.01 -6.48 -1.57
N GLY A 14 4.21 -7.17 -2.70
CA GLY A 14 3.11 -7.54 -3.61
C GLY A 14 2.09 -8.47 -2.97
N GLY A 15 2.56 -9.46 -2.20
CA GLY A 15 1.69 -10.34 -1.41
C GLY A 15 0.86 -9.58 -0.38
N THR A 16 1.46 -8.60 0.30
CA THR A 16 0.79 -7.73 1.27
C THR A 16 -0.28 -6.88 0.61
N ALA A 17 0.06 -6.20 -0.50
CA ALA A 17 -0.89 -5.37 -1.25
C ALA A 17 -2.09 -6.19 -1.75
N ARG A 18 -1.82 -7.41 -2.25
CA ARG A 18 -2.85 -8.34 -2.68
C ARG A 18 -3.71 -8.82 -1.51
N LEU A 19 -3.12 -9.22 -0.38
CA LEU A 19 -3.87 -9.69 0.79
C LEU A 19 -4.85 -8.61 1.29
N ILE A 20 -4.39 -7.37 1.41
CA ILE A 20 -5.23 -6.24 1.83
C ILE A 20 -6.40 -6.02 0.85
N THR A 21 -6.13 -6.11 -0.46
CA THR A 21 -7.15 -5.87 -1.48
C THR A 21 -8.16 -7.01 -1.58
N ASP A 22 -7.69 -8.26 -1.62
CA ASP A 22 -8.52 -9.45 -1.79
C ASP A 22 -9.37 -9.74 -0.54
N ASN A 23 -8.96 -9.26 0.64
CA ASN A 23 -9.64 -9.53 1.92
C ASN A 23 -10.23 -8.26 2.56
N ARG A 24 -10.52 -7.22 1.78
CA ARG A 24 -10.99 -5.92 2.28
C ARG A 24 -12.16 -6.05 3.27
N GLU A 25 -13.19 -6.82 2.91
CA GLU A 25 -14.40 -6.99 3.72
C GLU A 25 -14.09 -7.66 5.07
N GLU A 26 -13.24 -8.68 5.07
CA GLU A 26 -12.86 -9.41 6.28
C GLU A 26 -11.98 -8.55 7.20
N ILE A 27 -11.06 -7.78 6.61
CA ILE A 27 -10.23 -6.82 7.36
C ILE A 27 -11.13 -5.77 8.01
N GLU A 28 -12.03 -5.14 7.25
CA GLU A 28 -12.98 -4.15 7.76
C GLU A 28 -13.84 -4.74 8.89
N ARG A 29 -14.30 -5.98 8.75
CA ARG A 29 -15.08 -6.68 9.78
C ARG A 29 -14.28 -6.91 11.07
N LEU A 30 -12.97 -7.17 10.98
CA LEU A 30 -12.11 -7.46 12.13
C LEU A 30 -11.58 -6.20 12.82
N THR A 31 -11.24 -5.16 12.06
CA THR A 31 -10.64 -3.92 12.58
C THR A 31 -11.68 -2.85 12.88
N GLY A 32 -12.87 -2.92 12.25
CA GLY A 32 -13.85 -1.84 12.24
C GLY A 32 -13.47 -0.69 11.30
N ASP A 33 -12.41 -0.86 10.49
CA ASP A 33 -11.86 0.18 9.63
C ASP A 33 -11.44 -0.38 8.27
N THR A 34 -11.67 0.41 7.21
CA THR A 34 -11.18 0.10 5.87
C THR A 34 -9.70 0.45 5.72
N VAL A 35 -8.92 -0.46 5.13
CA VAL A 35 -7.51 -0.22 4.80
C VAL A 35 -7.38 0.18 3.33
N ASN A 36 -6.80 1.33 3.07
CA ASN A 36 -6.54 1.87 1.74
C ASN A 36 -5.03 1.93 1.48
N ILE A 37 -4.56 1.29 0.41
CA ILE A 37 -3.17 1.39 -0.01
C ILE A 37 -3.04 2.68 -0.82
N LYS A 38 -2.44 3.72 -0.21
CA LYS A 38 -2.29 5.03 -0.83
C LYS A 38 -1.08 5.08 -1.76
N TYR A 39 0.05 4.53 -1.30
CA TYR A 39 1.31 4.52 -2.03
C TYR A 39 2.03 3.19 -1.91
N ILE A 40 2.83 2.88 -2.92
CA ILE A 40 3.79 1.81 -2.91
C ILE A 40 5.11 2.38 -3.44
N LEU A 41 6.13 2.45 -2.58
CA LEU A 41 7.47 2.89 -2.98
C LEU A 41 8.22 1.70 -3.58
N ASP A 42 8.64 1.79 -4.83
CA ASP A 42 9.60 0.84 -5.43
C ASP A 42 10.48 1.58 -6.44
N LEU A 43 11.65 1.01 -6.73
CA LEU A 43 12.57 1.57 -7.73
C LEU A 43 12.17 1.22 -9.16
N ARG A 44 11.30 0.22 -9.33
CA ARG A 44 10.87 -0.29 -10.63
C ARG A 44 9.41 0.08 -10.89
N ASP A 45 9.09 0.16 -12.17
CA ASP A 45 7.70 0.22 -12.63
C ASP A 45 7.08 -1.17 -12.71
N PHE A 46 5.76 -1.22 -12.49
CA PHE A 46 4.95 -2.42 -12.63
C PHE A 46 3.70 -2.11 -13.47
N PRO A 47 3.85 -1.81 -14.77
CA PRO A 47 2.75 -1.30 -15.59
C PRO A 47 1.57 -2.28 -15.72
N ASP A 48 1.83 -3.58 -15.62
CA ASP A 48 0.79 -4.62 -15.70
C ASP A 48 0.15 -4.94 -14.33
N SER A 49 0.61 -4.28 -13.26
CA SER A 49 0.08 -4.47 -11.91
C SER A 49 -1.23 -3.71 -11.73
N PRO A 50 -2.24 -4.28 -11.03
CA PRO A 50 -3.43 -3.53 -10.63
C PRO A 50 -3.13 -2.42 -9.61
N PHE A 51 -1.88 -2.32 -9.16
CA PHE A 51 -1.39 -1.28 -8.24
C PHE A 51 -0.48 -0.26 -8.95
N ALA A 52 -0.36 -0.31 -10.28
CA ALA A 52 0.54 0.54 -11.04
C ALA A 52 0.32 2.05 -10.77
N ASP A 53 -0.94 2.44 -10.55
CA ASP A 53 -1.38 3.80 -10.25
C ASP A 53 -0.91 4.32 -8.87
N ARG A 54 -0.43 3.42 -8.00
CA ARG A 54 0.03 3.72 -6.64
C ARG A 54 1.54 3.68 -6.50
N ILE A 55 2.26 3.26 -7.54
CA ILE A 55 3.72 3.20 -7.52
C ILE A 55 4.27 4.62 -7.49
N VAL A 56 5.11 4.91 -6.50
CA VAL A 56 5.90 6.13 -6.39
C VAL A 56 7.38 5.76 -6.28
N HIS A 57 8.26 6.68 -6.66
CA HIS A 57 9.71 6.46 -6.63
C HIS A 57 10.43 7.38 -5.65
N ASP A 58 9.75 8.39 -5.13
CA ASP A 58 10.29 9.33 -4.15
C ASP A 58 9.65 9.06 -2.78
N PHE A 59 10.48 8.73 -1.80
CA PHE A 59 10.05 8.52 -0.43
C PHE A 59 9.42 9.78 0.18
N ASN A 60 9.84 10.98 -0.24
CA ASN A 60 9.31 12.22 0.32
C ASN A 60 7.81 12.38 0.07
N ILE A 61 7.27 11.80 -1.01
CA ILE A 61 5.81 11.77 -1.27
C ILE A 61 5.06 11.11 -0.11
N ILE A 62 5.62 10.04 0.47
CA ILE A 62 5.02 9.33 1.61
C ILE A 62 5.29 10.08 2.91
N LEU A 63 6.53 10.55 3.10
CA LEU A 63 6.95 11.24 4.33
C LEU A 63 6.19 12.53 4.58
N GLU A 64 5.92 13.29 3.52
CA GLU A 64 5.33 14.62 3.58
C GLU A 64 3.79 14.58 3.53
N ASP A 65 3.19 13.42 3.30
CA ASP A 65 1.74 13.25 3.25
C ASP A 65 1.16 12.94 4.65
N PRO A 66 0.48 13.92 5.29
CA PRO A 66 -0.05 13.75 6.64
C PRO A 66 -1.25 12.80 6.70
N GLU A 67 -1.82 12.40 5.56
CA GLU A 67 -2.91 11.44 5.51
C GLU A 67 -2.42 9.99 5.48
N VAL A 68 -1.10 9.73 5.43
CA VAL A 68 -0.55 8.37 5.58
C VAL A 68 -0.51 8.01 7.07
N ASP A 69 -1.33 7.05 7.47
CA ASP A 69 -1.48 6.64 8.86
C ASP A 69 -0.42 5.61 9.29
N THR A 70 0.03 4.75 8.37
CA THR A 70 0.96 3.65 8.67
C THR A 70 1.86 3.32 7.48
N VAL A 71 3.12 3.02 7.77
CA VAL A 71 4.12 2.57 6.79
C VAL A 71 4.43 1.09 7.03
N ILE A 72 4.40 0.29 5.95
CA ILE A 72 4.75 -1.12 5.94
C ILE A 72 6.06 -1.28 5.15
N GLU A 73 7.17 -1.48 5.86
CA GLU A 73 8.50 -1.71 5.26
C GLU A 73 8.79 -3.22 5.16
N VAL A 74 9.25 -3.69 3.99
CA VAL A 74 9.36 -5.13 3.64
C VAL A 74 10.59 -5.49 2.82
#